data_AF-A0A843I2S8-F1
#
_entry.id   AF-A0A843I2S8-F1
#
_cell.length_a   1.000
_cell.length_b   1.000
_cell.length_c   1.000
_cell.angle_alpha   90.00
_cell.angle_beta   90.00
_cell.angle_gamma   90.00
#
_symmetry.space_group_name_H-M   'P 1'
#
loop_
_entity.id
_entity.type
_entity.pdbx_description
1 polymer ?
#
loop_
_entity_poly.entity_id
_entity_poly.type
_entity_poly.pdbx_seq_one_letter_code
_entity_poly.pdbx_strand_id
1 'polypeptide(L)'
;MLNLVVGGFYGDEGKGKVVSYLSLKDSPKLALRTGSVNAGHTVSYMGKTWKLRIIPSAFVNPKVELGLAPGALTPLDLLFKELKETESENRFFIDPHVGIITEEEIKEERADEHLMRTVGSTGQGVGYAESKRILRKLKLAKDYEELRKYIANIPDKTINYIERGYDVLVEGTQGHYLSLYHGDYPYVTSRNTTASGILNEVGVGPKYVDEIIIVFKSYVTRVGEGPLEGELDEVIAQKYGLVEYATVTGRKRRVASFNVTLAKEAIKINSATQVAITRLDTLFKSAYKIREYLKLPQEAKKWVEDLEAQLKTPITLLGTGEDALDMIDLRKEKMGK
;
A
#
# COMPACT_ATOMS: atom_id res chain seq x y z
N MET A 1 8.70 -16.37 -7.01
CA MET A 1 9.07 -15.68 -5.76
C MET A 1 7.84 -15.00 -5.14
N LEU A 2 7.81 -14.75 -3.84
CA LEU A 2 6.79 -13.93 -3.17
C LEU A 2 7.38 -12.60 -2.71
N ASN A 3 6.89 -11.51 -3.30
CA ASN A 3 7.35 -10.15 -3.03
C ASN A 3 6.26 -9.35 -2.32
N LEU A 4 6.58 -8.80 -1.15
CA LEU A 4 5.67 -7.97 -0.35
C LEU A 4 6.02 -6.48 -0.54
N VAL A 5 5.02 -5.64 -0.82
CA VAL A 5 5.14 -4.18 -0.84
C VAL A 5 4.40 -3.59 0.35
N VAL A 6 5.15 -2.98 1.29
CA VAL A 6 4.61 -2.46 2.56
C VAL A 6 4.90 -0.98 2.73
N GLY A 7 4.11 -0.25 3.52
CA GLY A 7 4.31 1.18 3.76
C GLY A 7 5.16 1.39 5.01
N GLY A 8 6.11 2.31 4.97
CA GLY A 8 7.05 2.53 6.08
C GLY A 8 6.67 3.64 7.06
N PHE A 9 5.68 4.49 6.75
CA PHE A 9 5.23 5.58 7.62
C PHE A 9 3.74 5.42 7.97
N TYR A 10 2.95 6.50 7.85
CA TYR A 10 1.53 6.55 8.20
C TYR A 10 0.62 6.35 6.98
N GLY A 11 1.05 5.56 5.99
CA GLY A 11 0.33 5.41 4.74
C GLY A 11 0.66 6.50 3.73
N ASP A 12 0.08 6.38 2.52
CA ASP A 12 0.31 7.30 1.40
C ASP A 12 1.74 7.39 0.84
N GLU A 13 2.56 6.38 1.09
CA GLU A 13 3.95 6.40 0.64
C GLU A 13 4.11 6.12 -0.87
N GLY A 14 3.00 5.98 -1.62
CA GLY A 14 3.03 5.68 -3.06
C GLY A 14 3.18 4.20 -3.39
N LYS A 15 2.72 3.30 -2.50
CA LYS A 15 2.72 1.84 -2.74
C LYS A 15 2.07 1.45 -4.08
N GLY A 16 0.94 2.07 -4.43
CA GLY A 16 0.26 1.79 -5.70
C GLY A 16 1.14 2.06 -6.92
N LYS A 17 1.95 3.13 -6.90
CA LYS A 17 2.94 3.41 -7.96
C LYS A 17 4.00 2.32 -8.03
N VAL A 18 4.56 1.92 -6.87
CA VAL A 18 5.58 0.86 -6.81
C VAL A 18 5.02 -0.46 -7.33
N VAL A 19 3.83 -0.87 -6.89
CA VAL A 19 3.16 -2.09 -7.35
C VAL A 19 2.85 -2.03 -8.85
N SER A 20 2.38 -0.89 -9.35
CA SER A 20 2.14 -0.68 -10.79
C SER A 20 3.42 -0.86 -11.59
N TYR A 21 4.53 -0.23 -11.16
CA TYR A 21 5.83 -0.36 -11.80
C TYR A 21 6.31 -1.81 -11.84
N LEU A 22 6.33 -2.49 -10.69
CA LEU A 22 6.76 -3.88 -10.58
C LEU A 22 5.88 -4.79 -11.43
N SER A 23 4.57 -4.54 -11.50
CA SER A 23 3.68 -5.32 -12.36
C SER A 23 4.05 -5.20 -13.84
N LEU A 24 4.42 -3.99 -14.31
CA LEU A 24 4.80 -3.75 -15.70
C LEU A 24 6.21 -4.27 -16.01
N LYS A 25 7.12 -4.15 -15.05
CA LYS A 25 8.53 -4.52 -15.21
C LYS A 25 8.77 -6.02 -15.08
N ASP A 26 8.17 -6.65 -14.06
CA ASP A 26 8.45 -8.03 -13.69
C ASP A 26 7.34 -8.99 -14.16
N SER A 27 6.15 -8.47 -14.51
CA SER A 27 5.00 -9.28 -14.96
C SER A 27 4.70 -10.48 -14.05
N PRO A 28 4.47 -10.27 -12.73
CA PRO A 28 4.15 -11.35 -11.80
C PRO A 28 2.89 -12.08 -12.27
N LYS A 29 2.80 -13.38 -11.95
CA LYS A 29 1.67 -14.19 -12.38
C LYS A 29 0.38 -13.81 -11.63
N LEU A 30 0.51 -13.41 -10.36
CA LEU A 30 -0.58 -13.02 -9.48
C LEU A 30 -0.19 -11.77 -8.68
N ALA A 31 -1.12 -10.84 -8.54
CA ALA A 31 -1.03 -9.71 -7.64
C ALA A 31 -2.19 -9.70 -6.65
N LEU A 32 -1.88 -9.63 -5.36
CA LEU A 32 -2.87 -9.65 -4.28
C LEU A 32 -2.90 -8.32 -3.55
N ARG A 33 -4.07 -7.86 -3.14
CA ARG A 33 -4.22 -6.72 -2.22
C ARG A 33 -4.72 -7.21 -0.86
N THR A 34 -4.19 -6.62 0.20
CA THR A 34 -4.57 -6.90 1.60
C THR A 34 -5.17 -5.67 2.29
N GLY A 35 -5.81 -5.87 3.43
CA GLY A 35 -6.55 -4.87 4.19
C GLY A 35 -7.89 -4.48 3.55
N SER A 36 -8.20 -3.19 3.52
CA SER A 36 -9.56 -2.73 3.20
C SER A 36 -9.62 -1.33 2.58
N VAL A 37 -10.85 -0.87 2.35
CA VAL A 37 -11.24 0.35 1.64
C VAL A 37 -10.90 1.66 2.35
N ASN A 38 -10.40 1.59 3.58
CA ASN A 38 -9.86 2.74 4.30
C ASN A 38 -8.46 3.15 3.79
N ALA A 39 -7.87 2.41 2.86
CA ALA A 39 -6.67 2.78 2.12
C ALA A 39 -6.96 2.95 0.62
N GLY A 40 -6.64 4.11 0.06
CA GLY A 40 -6.72 4.39 -1.37
C GLY A 40 -5.33 4.54 -1.98
N HIS A 41 -5.08 3.87 -3.09
CA HIS A 41 -3.87 3.97 -3.87
C HIS A 41 -4.17 4.66 -5.20
N THR A 42 -3.45 5.75 -5.45
CA THR A 42 -3.52 6.46 -6.73
C THR A 42 -2.55 5.81 -7.70
N VAL A 43 -3.03 5.48 -8.89
CA VAL A 43 -2.24 4.90 -9.98
C VAL A 43 -2.36 5.81 -11.19
N SER A 44 -1.24 6.25 -11.75
CA SER A 44 -1.22 6.99 -13.01
C SER A 44 -0.44 6.17 -14.04
N TYR A 45 -1.03 5.93 -15.20
CA TYR A 45 -0.40 5.19 -16.29
C TYR A 45 -1.02 5.57 -17.63
N MET A 46 -0.18 5.82 -18.63
CA MET A 46 -0.61 6.16 -20.01
C MET A 46 -1.57 7.36 -20.06
N GLY A 47 -1.32 8.39 -19.24
CA GLY A 47 -2.11 9.62 -19.21
C GLY A 47 -3.47 9.51 -18.52
N LYS A 48 -3.78 8.37 -17.89
CA LYS A 48 -4.97 8.18 -17.06
C LYS A 48 -4.57 8.02 -15.60
N THR A 49 -5.46 8.43 -14.69
CA THR A 49 -5.26 8.31 -13.24
C THR A 49 -6.48 7.66 -12.60
N TRP A 50 -6.23 6.63 -11.80
CA TRP A 50 -7.23 5.87 -11.05
C TRP A 50 -6.99 6.02 -9.56
N LYS A 51 -8.06 5.97 -8.76
CA LYS A 51 -8.02 6.02 -7.30
C LYS A 51 -8.66 4.74 -6.76
N LEU A 52 -7.85 3.70 -6.57
CA LEU A 52 -8.30 2.35 -6.24
C LEU A 52 -8.22 2.05 -4.75
N ARG A 53 -9.25 1.40 -4.24
CA ARG A 53 -9.36 0.99 -2.83
C ARG A 53 -9.39 -0.53 -2.67
N ILE A 54 -9.76 -1.27 -3.71
CA ILE A 54 -9.95 -2.72 -3.67
C ILE A 54 -9.10 -3.42 -4.72
N ILE A 55 -9.16 -2.99 -5.98
CA ILE A 55 -8.42 -3.68 -7.04
C ILE A 55 -6.91 -3.46 -6.84
N PRO A 56 -6.07 -4.51 -6.94
CA PRO A 56 -4.63 -4.34 -6.85
C PRO A 56 -4.12 -3.40 -7.94
N SER A 57 -3.17 -2.53 -7.61
CA SER A 57 -2.61 -1.52 -8.52
C SER A 57 -1.92 -2.15 -9.74
N ALA A 58 -1.58 -3.45 -9.67
CA ALA A 58 -1.06 -4.24 -10.77
C ALA A 58 -2.05 -4.44 -11.94
N PHE A 59 -3.30 -3.97 -11.83
CA PHE A 59 -4.29 -4.04 -12.91
C PHE A 59 -3.79 -3.41 -14.22
N VAL A 60 -2.86 -2.44 -14.15
CA VAL A 60 -2.25 -1.80 -15.33
C VAL A 60 -1.55 -2.80 -16.27
N ASN A 61 -1.12 -3.96 -15.76
CA ASN A 61 -0.65 -5.05 -16.60
C ASN A 61 -1.78 -6.07 -16.84
N PRO A 62 -2.29 -6.21 -18.09
CA PRO A 62 -3.42 -7.09 -18.39
C PRO A 62 -3.08 -8.59 -18.29
N LYS A 63 -1.78 -8.94 -18.21
CA LYS A 63 -1.32 -10.35 -18.08
C LYS A 63 -1.36 -10.87 -16.64
N VAL A 64 -1.50 -9.96 -15.67
CA VAL A 64 -1.42 -10.28 -14.24
C VAL A 64 -2.81 -10.67 -13.74
N GLU A 65 -2.91 -11.83 -13.09
CA GLU A 65 -4.12 -12.18 -12.34
C GLU A 65 -4.18 -11.31 -11.08
N LEU A 66 -5.38 -10.86 -10.71
CA LEU A 66 -5.58 -9.98 -9.56
C LEU A 66 -6.39 -10.71 -8.50
N GLY A 67 -6.17 -10.41 -7.22
CA GLY A 67 -7.09 -10.92 -6.22
C GLY A 67 -7.05 -10.30 -4.84
N LEU A 68 -8.04 -10.70 -4.04
CA LEU A 68 -8.16 -10.35 -2.63
C LEU A 68 -7.89 -11.58 -1.76
N ALA A 69 -6.91 -11.42 -0.89
CA ALA A 69 -6.49 -12.42 0.08
C ALA A 69 -7.51 -12.60 1.23
N PRO A 70 -7.54 -13.76 1.92
CA PRO A 70 -8.56 -14.06 2.92
C PRO A 70 -8.68 -13.02 4.04
N GLY A 71 -7.59 -12.38 4.43
CA GLY A 71 -7.61 -11.32 5.46
C GLY A 71 -8.24 -10.00 5.02
N ALA A 72 -8.49 -9.79 3.73
CA ALA A 72 -9.06 -8.54 3.24
C ALA A 72 -10.53 -8.35 3.65
N LEU A 73 -10.98 -7.09 3.60
CA LEU A 73 -12.37 -6.67 3.79
C LEU A 73 -12.80 -5.77 2.62
N THR A 74 -13.99 -5.99 2.07
CA THR A 74 -14.49 -5.22 0.93
C THR A 74 -16.01 -5.00 0.95
N PRO A 75 -16.52 -3.83 0.59
CA PRO A 75 -17.91 -3.66 0.21
C PRO A 75 -18.10 -4.05 -1.27
N LEU A 76 -19.28 -4.59 -1.60
CA LEU A 76 -19.56 -5.18 -2.92
C LEU A 76 -19.77 -4.13 -4.01
N ASP A 77 -20.48 -3.05 -3.68
CA ASP A 77 -20.77 -1.95 -4.61
C ASP A 77 -19.49 -1.35 -5.19
N LEU A 78 -18.50 -1.10 -4.33
CA LEU A 78 -17.21 -0.56 -4.74
C LEU A 78 -16.36 -1.59 -5.46
N LEU A 79 -16.39 -2.87 -5.03
CA LEU A 79 -15.66 -3.95 -5.72
C LEU A 79 -16.10 -4.03 -7.18
N PHE A 80 -17.42 -4.13 -7.41
CA PHE A 80 -17.94 -4.21 -8.78
C PHE A 80 -17.71 -2.94 -9.59
N LYS A 81 -17.76 -1.77 -8.94
CA LYS A 81 -17.41 -0.51 -9.59
C LYS A 81 -15.95 -0.51 -10.07
N GLU A 82 -15.00 -0.84 -9.20
CA GLU A 82 -13.58 -0.84 -9.54
C GLU A 82 -13.23 -1.94 -10.53
N LEU A 83 -13.86 -3.13 -10.46
CA LEU A 83 -13.70 -4.19 -11.46
C LEU A 83 -14.03 -3.69 -12.87
N LYS A 84 -15.17 -3.01 -13.02
CA LYS A 84 -15.61 -2.44 -14.30
C LYS A 84 -14.71 -1.29 -14.76
N GLU A 85 -14.31 -0.40 -13.85
CA GLU A 85 -13.43 0.73 -14.16
C GLU A 85 -12.03 0.28 -14.61
N THR A 86 -11.57 -0.87 -14.11
CA THR A 86 -10.26 -1.45 -14.41
C THR A 86 -10.29 -2.58 -15.44
N GLU A 87 -11.47 -2.90 -15.99
CA GLU A 87 -11.68 -3.97 -16.98
C GLU A 87 -11.00 -5.30 -16.58
N SER A 88 -11.18 -5.69 -15.31
CA SER A 88 -10.43 -6.79 -14.68
C SER A 88 -11.28 -8.01 -14.30
N GLU A 89 -12.57 -8.02 -14.65
CA GLU A 89 -13.53 -9.06 -14.27
C GLU A 89 -13.08 -10.47 -14.64
N ASN A 90 -12.43 -10.65 -15.80
CA ASN A 90 -12.08 -11.97 -16.32
C ASN A 90 -10.79 -12.57 -15.71
N ARG A 91 -10.09 -11.81 -14.87
CA ARG A 91 -8.79 -12.19 -14.28
C ARG A 91 -8.70 -11.86 -12.80
N PHE A 92 -9.82 -11.57 -12.18
CA PHE A 92 -9.93 -11.26 -10.76
C PHE A 92 -10.42 -12.46 -9.96
N PHE A 93 -9.83 -12.66 -8.79
CA PHE A 93 -10.17 -13.72 -7.86
C PHE A 93 -10.36 -13.18 -6.44
N ILE A 94 -11.29 -13.77 -5.69
CA ILE A 94 -11.56 -13.40 -4.29
C ILE A 94 -11.54 -14.66 -3.44
N ASP A 95 -10.83 -14.62 -2.31
CA ASP A 95 -10.86 -15.73 -1.37
C ASP A 95 -12.26 -15.86 -0.72
N PRO A 96 -12.80 -17.07 -0.54
CA PRO A 96 -14.08 -17.26 0.15
C PRO A 96 -14.15 -16.68 1.57
N HIS A 97 -13.00 -16.39 2.20
CA HIS A 97 -12.93 -15.82 3.55
C HIS A 97 -12.79 -14.29 3.59
N VAL A 98 -12.78 -13.60 2.45
CA VAL A 98 -12.80 -12.13 2.44
C VAL A 98 -14.07 -11.64 3.15
N GLY A 99 -13.92 -10.74 4.12
CA GLY A 99 -15.06 -10.21 4.86
C GLY A 99 -15.80 -9.14 4.07
N ILE A 100 -17.13 -9.16 4.12
CA ILE A 100 -17.95 -8.21 3.37
C ILE A 100 -18.43 -7.08 4.28
N ILE A 101 -18.06 -5.85 3.93
CA ILE A 101 -18.52 -4.64 4.61
C ILE A 101 -19.87 -4.25 4.03
N THR A 102 -20.86 -4.02 4.90
CA THR A 102 -22.19 -3.57 4.49
C THR A 102 -22.46 -2.15 4.99
N GLU A 103 -23.60 -1.59 4.59
CA GLU A 103 -24.11 -0.32 5.11
C GLU A 103 -24.30 -0.32 6.63
N GLU A 104 -24.47 -1.48 7.27
CA GLU A 104 -24.58 -1.60 8.72
C GLU A 104 -23.27 -1.16 9.38
N GLU A 105 -22.15 -1.79 9.04
CA GLU A 105 -20.84 -1.46 9.62
C GLU A 105 -20.43 -0.01 9.33
N ILE A 106 -20.77 0.50 8.14
CA ILE A 106 -20.50 1.90 7.77
C ILE A 106 -21.27 2.86 8.68
N LYS A 107 -22.56 2.59 8.94
CA LYS A 107 -23.39 3.43 9.82
C LYS A 107 -22.93 3.36 11.27
N GLU A 108 -22.60 2.17 11.76
CA GLU A 108 -22.07 1.97 13.11
C GLU A 108 -20.77 2.76 13.30
N GLU A 109 -19.82 2.66 12.38
CA GLU A 109 -18.56 3.40 12.47
C GLU A 109 -18.78 4.91 12.45
N ARG A 110 -19.68 5.41 11.60
CA ARG A 110 -19.98 6.85 11.51
C ARG A 110 -20.74 7.41 12.71
N ALA A 111 -21.49 6.57 13.42
CA ALA A 111 -22.21 6.93 14.64
C ALA A 111 -21.29 6.93 15.88
N ASP A 112 -20.15 6.26 15.81
CA ASP A 112 -19.19 6.18 16.91
C ASP A 112 -18.35 7.48 17.02
N GLU A 113 -18.67 8.31 18.01
CA GLU A 113 -17.98 9.59 18.20
C GLU A 113 -16.49 9.41 18.51
N HIS A 114 -16.09 8.34 19.20
CA HIS A 114 -14.68 8.10 19.53
C HIS A 114 -13.89 7.78 18.26
N LEU A 115 -14.40 6.88 17.41
CA LEU A 115 -13.76 6.56 16.13
C LEU A 115 -13.72 7.77 15.20
N MET A 116 -14.80 8.53 15.11
CA MET A 116 -14.89 9.65 14.16
C MET A 116 -14.15 10.90 14.61
N ARG A 117 -14.22 11.27 15.91
CA ARG A 117 -13.60 12.50 16.44
C ARG A 117 -12.24 12.30 17.07
N THR A 118 -12.03 11.21 17.81
CA THR A 118 -10.75 10.97 18.51
C THR A 118 -9.75 10.28 17.60
N VAL A 119 -10.11 9.12 17.04
CA VAL A 119 -9.21 8.38 16.14
C VAL A 119 -9.10 9.06 14.77
N GLY A 120 -10.21 9.61 14.30
CA GLY A 120 -10.31 10.17 12.95
C GLY A 120 -10.43 9.08 11.90
N SER A 121 -11.31 8.10 12.10
CA SER A 121 -11.57 7.03 11.14
C SER A 121 -12.04 7.55 9.77
N THR A 122 -11.93 6.70 8.76
CA THR A 122 -12.41 6.96 7.39
C THR A 122 -13.92 6.83 7.22
N GLY A 123 -14.63 6.26 8.19
CA GLY A 123 -16.08 6.05 8.14
C GLY A 123 -16.50 5.14 6.98
N GLN A 124 -15.74 4.08 6.75
CA GLN A 124 -15.93 3.10 5.67
C GLN A 124 -16.35 1.72 6.19
N GLY A 125 -16.70 1.60 7.47
CA GLY A 125 -17.12 0.37 8.13
C GLY A 125 -16.00 -0.58 8.55
N VAL A 126 -14.72 -0.23 8.33
CA VAL A 126 -13.59 -1.16 8.49
C VAL A 126 -13.40 -1.59 9.95
N GLY A 127 -13.45 -0.64 10.89
CA GLY A 127 -13.28 -0.96 12.31
C GLY A 127 -14.38 -1.90 12.85
N TYR A 128 -15.64 -1.60 12.51
CA TYR A 128 -16.79 -2.42 12.94
C TYR A 128 -16.84 -3.77 12.22
N ALA A 129 -16.51 -3.83 10.93
CA ALA A 129 -16.39 -5.09 10.21
C ALA A 129 -15.33 -5.99 10.84
N GLU A 130 -14.16 -5.46 11.15
CA GLU A 130 -13.08 -6.22 11.81
C GLU A 130 -13.51 -6.68 13.22
N SER A 131 -14.18 -5.83 13.99
CA SER A 131 -14.76 -6.21 15.30
C SER A 131 -15.76 -7.36 15.16
N LYS A 132 -16.69 -7.31 14.20
CA LYS A 132 -17.64 -8.39 13.92
C LYS A 132 -16.93 -9.66 13.43
N ARG A 133 -15.85 -9.54 12.66
CA ARG A 133 -15.01 -10.66 12.22
C ARG A 133 -14.35 -11.33 13.42
N ILE A 134 -13.76 -10.54 14.32
CA ILE A 134 -13.20 -11.02 15.59
C ILE A 134 -14.28 -11.73 16.41
N LEU A 135 -15.53 -11.27 16.42
CA LEU A 135 -16.65 -11.92 17.11
C LEU A 135 -17.30 -13.06 16.32
N ARG A 136 -16.78 -13.43 15.14
CA ARG A 136 -17.32 -14.47 14.23
C ARG A 136 -18.76 -14.21 13.77
N LYS A 137 -19.12 -12.95 13.56
CA LYS A 137 -20.45 -12.50 13.10
C LYS A 137 -20.47 -11.91 11.70
N LEU A 138 -19.31 -11.52 11.16
CA LEU A 138 -19.22 -10.91 9.83
C LEU A 138 -19.50 -11.95 8.74
N LYS A 139 -20.30 -11.57 7.72
CA LYS A 139 -20.49 -12.38 6.52
C LYS A 139 -19.26 -12.33 5.62
N LEU A 140 -18.97 -13.45 4.95
CA LEU A 140 -17.79 -13.61 4.12
C LEU A 140 -18.18 -13.75 2.64
N ALA A 141 -17.22 -13.59 1.74
CA ALA A 141 -17.43 -13.61 0.29
C ALA A 141 -18.18 -14.87 -0.19
N LYS A 142 -17.91 -16.03 0.42
CA LYS A 142 -18.62 -17.30 0.12
C LYS A 142 -20.13 -17.26 0.36
N ASP A 143 -20.61 -16.32 1.18
CA ASP A 143 -22.02 -16.19 1.54
C ASP A 143 -22.82 -15.36 0.52
N TYR A 144 -22.18 -14.86 -0.54
CA TYR A 144 -22.77 -13.99 -1.57
C TYR A 144 -22.71 -14.62 -2.97
N GLU A 145 -23.88 -14.96 -3.54
CA GLU A 145 -23.98 -15.68 -4.83
C GLU A 145 -23.35 -14.90 -6.00
N GLU A 146 -23.46 -13.57 -6.01
CA GLU A 146 -22.86 -12.69 -7.03
C GLU A 146 -21.32 -12.78 -7.11
N LEU A 147 -20.67 -13.24 -6.04
CA LEU A 147 -19.22 -13.46 -6.00
C LEU A 147 -18.80 -14.84 -6.49
N ARG A 148 -19.73 -15.79 -6.63
CA ARG A 148 -19.44 -17.21 -6.90
C ARG A 148 -18.48 -17.44 -8.05
N LYS A 149 -18.58 -16.66 -9.13
CA LYS A 149 -17.71 -16.79 -10.31
C LYS A 149 -16.26 -16.33 -10.10
N TYR A 150 -15.99 -15.55 -9.05
CA TYR A 150 -14.65 -15.03 -8.72
C TYR A 150 -13.97 -15.83 -7.60
N ILE A 151 -14.69 -16.72 -6.92
CA ILE A 151 -14.19 -17.43 -5.74
C ILE A 151 -13.03 -18.35 -6.13
N ALA A 152 -11.91 -18.21 -5.43
CA ALA A 152 -10.75 -19.12 -5.53
C ALA A 152 -10.07 -19.26 -4.16
N ASN A 153 -9.44 -20.42 -3.90
CA ASN A 153 -8.54 -20.56 -2.75
C ASN A 153 -7.24 -19.78 -3.04
N ILE A 154 -7.11 -18.58 -2.48
CA ILE A 154 -6.00 -17.68 -2.77
C ILE A 154 -4.68 -18.18 -2.14
N PRO A 155 -4.65 -18.68 -0.89
CA PRO A 155 -3.45 -19.31 -0.33
C PRO A 155 -2.89 -20.43 -1.21
N ASP A 156 -3.72 -21.42 -1.59
CA ASP A 156 -3.28 -22.55 -2.41
C ASP A 156 -2.82 -22.08 -3.79
N LYS A 157 -3.55 -21.16 -4.43
CA LYS A 157 -3.18 -20.60 -5.74
C LYS A 157 -1.83 -19.87 -5.68
N THR A 158 -1.59 -19.14 -4.59
CA THR A 158 -0.34 -18.41 -4.35
C THR A 158 0.83 -19.38 -4.20
N ILE A 159 0.70 -20.39 -3.34
CA ILE A 159 1.73 -21.40 -3.11
C ILE A 159 2.02 -22.17 -4.40
N ASN A 160 0.99 -22.62 -5.10
CA ASN A 160 1.13 -23.33 -6.39
C ASN A 160 1.88 -22.49 -7.44
N TYR A 161 1.67 -21.17 -7.49
CA TYR A 161 2.43 -20.32 -8.40
C TYR A 161 3.89 -20.19 -8.00
N ILE A 162 4.17 -20.00 -6.71
CA ILE A 162 5.55 -19.90 -6.20
C ILE A 162 6.31 -21.20 -6.44
N GLU A 163 5.72 -22.36 -6.14
CA GLU A 163 6.33 -23.68 -6.33
C GLU A 163 6.59 -24.01 -7.81
N ARG A 164 5.83 -23.41 -8.73
CA ARG A 164 6.05 -23.50 -10.18
C ARG A 164 7.06 -22.48 -10.71
N GLY A 165 7.71 -21.72 -9.83
CA GLY A 165 8.71 -20.72 -10.17
C GLY A 165 8.14 -19.39 -10.69
N TYR A 166 6.84 -19.14 -10.51
CA TYR A 166 6.24 -17.85 -10.85
C TYR A 166 6.38 -16.84 -9.72
N ASP A 167 6.33 -15.57 -10.09
CA ASP A 167 6.31 -14.47 -9.14
C ASP A 167 4.89 -14.09 -8.71
N VAL A 168 4.73 -13.81 -7.42
CA VAL A 168 3.52 -13.29 -6.81
C VAL A 168 3.85 -12.00 -6.10
N LEU A 169 3.08 -10.95 -6.37
CA LEU A 169 3.24 -9.62 -5.79
C LEU A 169 2.12 -9.34 -4.81
N VAL A 170 2.46 -8.93 -3.59
CA VAL A 170 1.48 -8.59 -2.56
C VAL A 170 1.54 -7.10 -2.26
N GLU A 171 0.42 -6.43 -2.47
CA GLU A 171 0.19 -5.02 -2.18
C GLU A 171 -0.41 -4.85 -0.79
N GLY A 172 0.43 -4.40 0.13
CA GLY A 172 0.04 -4.04 1.48
C GLY A 172 -0.75 -2.74 1.57
N THR A 173 -1.60 -2.69 2.59
CA THR A 173 -2.16 -1.45 3.16
C THR A 173 -1.88 -1.47 4.67
N GLN A 174 -1.99 -0.42 5.45
CA GLN A 174 -1.68 0.98 5.21
C GLN A 174 -0.16 1.17 5.30
N GLY A 175 0.36 1.92 6.28
CA GLY A 175 1.78 2.03 6.60
C GLY A 175 2.09 1.50 8.00
N HIS A 176 3.37 1.30 8.30
CA HIS A 176 3.88 0.69 9.53
C HIS A 176 3.28 1.32 10.80
N TYR A 177 3.30 2.65 10.90
CA TYR A 177 2.85 3.37 12.10
C TYR A 177 1.32 3.51 12.20
N LEU A 178 0.58 2.93 11.25
CA LEU A 178 -0.86 2.70 11.38
C LEU A 178 -1.19 1.26 11.80
N SER A 179 -0.19 0.44 12.13
CA SER A 179 -0.40 -0.89 12.66
C SER A 179 -1.12 -0.83 14.01
N LEU A 180 -2.11 -1.69 14.21
CA LEU A 180 -2.81 -1.84 15.48
C LEU A 180 -1.87 -2.11 16.67
N TYR A 181 -0.74 -2.79 16.43
CA TYR A 181 0.18 -3.23 17.49
C TYR A 181 1.49 -2.46 17.52
N HIS A 182 1.91 -1.89 16.39
CA HIS A 182 3.22 -1.26 16.23
C HIS A 182 3.13 0.22 15.83
N GLY A 183 1.92 0.77 15.75
CA GLY A 183 1.68 2.18 15.50
C GLY A 183 1.31 2.95 16.75
N ASP A 184 0.93 4.22 16.55
CA ASP A 184 0.58 5.14 17.64
C ASP A 184 -0.86 4.91 18.13
N TYR A 185 -1.12 3.78 18.78
CA TYR A 185 -2.43 3.48 19.35
C TYR A 185 -2.89 4.61 20.30
N PRO A 186 -4.15 5.08 20.21
CA PRO A 186 -5.27 4.54 19.43
C PRO A 186 -5.41 5.08 17.99
N TYR A 187 -4.50 5.92 17.50
CA TYR A 187 -4.57 6.60 16.20
C TYR A 187 -4.07 5.72 15.04
N VAL A 188 -4.55 4.49 14.98
CA VAL A 188 -4.10 3.42 14.07
C VAL A 188 -5.29 2.80 13.34
N THR A 189 -5.03 1.90 12.39
CA THR A 189 -6.10 1.10 11.79
C THR A 189 -6.44 -0.11 12.67
N SER A 190 -7.50 -0.85 12.32
CA SER A 190 -8.02 -1.98 13.09
C SER A 190 -7.24 -3.28 12.89
N ARG A 191 -6.05 -3.24 12.27
CA ARG A 191 -5.25 -4.43 11.96
C ARG A 191 -3.76 -4.16 11.99
N ASN A 192 -2.95 -5.21 12.00
CA ASN A 192 -1.50 -5.09 11.84
C ASN A 192 -1.14 -4.83 10.36
N THR A 193 -0.32 -3.83 10.08
CA THR A 193 0.07 -3.40 8.71
C THR A 193 1.54 -3.69 8.37
N THR A 194 2.25 -4.43 9.22
CA THR A 194 3.62 -4.87 8.93
C THR A 194 3.63 -6.00 7.89
N ALA A 195 4.80 -6.33 7.34
CA ALA A 195 5.00 -7.42 6.39
C ALA A 195 4.47 -8.75 6.93
N SER A 196 4.68 -9.04 8.21
CA SER A 196 4.12 -10.24 8.86
C SER A 196 2.59 -10.20 8.96
N GLY A 197 2.00 -9.03 9.24
CA GLY A 197 0.54 -8.86 9.25
C GLY A 197 -0.07 -9.04 7.86
N ILE A 198 0.55 -8.42 6.85
CA ILE A 198 0.14 -8.57 5.45
C ILE A 198 0.27 -10.02 4.99
N LEU A 199 1.37 -10.69 5.34
CA LEU A 199 1.58 -12.10 5.01
C LEU A 199 0.53 -13.02 5.69
N ASN A 200 0.19 -12.73 6.94
CA ASN A 200 -0.87 -13.44 7.65
C ASN A 200 -2.21 -13.32 6.90
N GLU A 201 -2.54 -12.15 6.37
CA GLU A 201 -3.75 -11.96 5.58
C GLU A 201 -3.75 -12.71 4.25
N VAL A 202 -2.58 -12.88 3.61
CA VAL A 202 -2.41 -13.69 2.40
C VAL A 202 -2.60 -15.19 2.69
N GLY A 203 -2.31 -15.63 3.92
CA GLY A 203 -2.45 -17.03 4.32
C GLY A 203 -1.27 -17.90 3.89
N VAL A 204 -0.08 -17.32 3.72
CA VAL A 204 1.13 -18.02 3.27
C VAL A 204 2.20 -17.99 4.37
N GLY A 205 2.97 -19.08 4.50
CA GLY A 205 4.01 -19.18 5.52
C GLY A 205 5.22 -18.28 5.25
N PRO A 206 5.93 -17.80 6.30
CA PRO A 206 7.05 -16.87 6.15
C PRO A 206 8.24 -17.41 5.36
N LYS A 207 8.38 -18.74 5.25
CA LYS A 207 9.45 -19.37 4.44
C LYS A 207 9.31 -19.13 2.93
N TYR A 208 8.14 -18.72 2.46
CA TYR A 208 7.92 -18.42 1.04
C TYR A 208 8.27 -16.99 0.67
N VAL A 209 8.55 -16.10 1.64
CA VAL A 209 8.85 -14.69 1.35
C VAL A 209 10.26 -14.56 0.82
N ASP A 210 10.40 -14.01 -0.37
CA ASP A 210 11.70 -13.73 -1.00
C ASP A 210 12.13 -12.28 -0.77
N GLU A 211 11.21 -11.33 -0.95
CA GLU A 211 11.51 -9.89 -0.84
C GLU A 211 10.45 -9.12 -0.07
N ILE A 212 10.92 -8.13 0.69
CA ILE A 212 10.07 -7.16 1.38
C ILE A 212 10.54 -5.77 0.97
N ILE A 213 9.75 -5.13 0.11
CA ILE A 213 9.95 -3.78 -0.38
C ILE A 213 9.19 -2.83 0.54
N ILE A 214 9.92 -2.08 1.36
CA ILE A 214 9.32 -1.03 2.18
C ILE A 214 9.32 0.29 1.42
N VAL A 215 8.14 0.89 1.29
CA VAL A 215 7.93 2.13 0.55
C VAL A 215 7.90 3.30 1.53
N PHE A 216 8.76 4.28 1.29
CA PHE A 216 8.70 5.59 1.92
C PHE A 216 8.45 6.66 0.86
N LYS A 217 7.83 7.75 1.29
CA LYS A 217 7.82 9.00 0.55
C LYS A 217 9.05 9.83 0.97
N SER A 218 9.54 10.70 0.11
CA SER A 218 10.71 11.59 0.38
C SER A 218 10.51 12.55 1.57
N TYR A 219 9.31 12.58 2.15
CA TYR A 219 8.88 13.28 3.35
C TYR A 219 7.78 12.47 4.03
N VAL A 220 7.50 12.77 5.31
CA VAL A 220 6.46 12.07 6.08
C VAL A 220 5.14 12.83 5.94
N THR A 221 4.03 12.09 5.82
CA THR A 221 2.69 12.66 5.93
C THR A 221 1.81 11.85 6.85
N ARG A 222 0.89 12.51 7.54
CA ARG A 222 -0.13 11.88 8.39
C ARG A 222 -1.51 12.46 8.11
N VAL A 223 -2.53 11.61 8.12
CA VAL A 223 -3.95 12.00 8.03
C VAL A 223 -4.59 11.76 9.39
N GLY A 224 -5.40 12.71 9.85
CA GLY A 224 -6.07 12.61 11.15
C GLY A 224 -5.18 13.01 12.32
N GLU A 225 -5.67 12.71 13.51
CA GLU A 225 -5.04 13.08 14.78
C GLU A 225 -3.77 12.25 15.08
N GLY A 226 -3.10 12.57 16.19
CA GLY A 226 -1.91 11.90 16.70
C GLY A 226 -0.60 12.66 16.46
N PRO A 227 0.52 12.24 17.08
CA PRO A 227 1.77 12.98 17.03
C PRO A 227 2.43 12.95 15.63
N LEU A 228 3.11 14.02 15.24
CA LEU A 228 3.99 14.01 14.06
C LEU A 228 5.26 14.78 14.40
N GLU A 229 6.32 14.04 14.70
CA GLU A 229 7.62 14.65 15.02
C GLU A 229 8.14 15.44 13.81
N GLY A 230 8.54 16.70 14.04
CA GLY A 230 9.04 17.58 12.98
C GLY A 230 7.95 18.06 12.01
N GLU A 231 6.69 18.10 12.44
CA GLU A 231 5.60 18.69 11.67
C GLU A 231 5.94 20.13 11.22
N LEU A 232 5.82 20.36 9.92
CA LEU A 232 6.10 21.65 9.29
C LEU A 232 4.90 22.58 9.44
N ASP A 233 5.18 23.85 9.67
CA ASP A 233 4.17 24.90 9.58
C ASP A 233 3.50 24.90 8.20
N GLU A 234 2.19 25.17 8.17
CA GLU A 234 1.40 25.15 6.94
C GLU A 234 1.97 26.07 5.85
N VAL A 235 2.47 27.25 6.24
CA VAL A 235 3.07 28.23 5.32
C VAL A 235 4.31 27.63 4.64
N ILE A 236 5.11 26.88 5.41
CA ILE A 236 6.32 26.20 4.90
C ILE A 236 5.90 25.07 3.96
N ALA A 237 4.95 24.24 4.36
CA ALA A 237 4.44 23.14 3.52
C ALA A 237 3.86 23.66 2.19
N GLN A 238 3.11 24.76 2.21
CA GLN A 238 2.60 25.41 0.99
C GLN A 238 3.73 25.93 0.10
N LYS A 239 4.71 26.62 0.69
CA LYS A 239 5.87 27.16 -0.04
C LYS A 239 6.65 26.08 -0.80
N TYR A 240 6.77 24.88 -0.21
CA TYR A 240 7.45 23.75 -0.83
C TYR A 240 6.54 22.87 -1.69
N GLY A 241 5.25 23.19 -1.81
CA GLY A 241 4.29 22.41 -2.62
C GLY A 241 3.99 21.03 -2.04
N LEU A 242 4.08 20.88 -0.71
CA LEU A 242 3.89 19.61 0.00
C LEU A 242 2.45 19.37 0.47
N VAL A 243 1.53 20.30 0.18
CA VAL A 243 0.13 20.18 0.59
C VAL A 243 -0.56 19.10 -0.22
N GLU A 244 -1.10 18.10 0.49
CA GLU A 244 -1.78 16.96 -0.09
C GLU A 244 -3.09 16.63 0.63
N TYR A 245 -3.98 15.91 -0.05
CA TYR A 245 -5.28 15.50 0.45
C TYR A 245 -5.45 13.98 0.38
N ALA A 246 -6.07 13.40 1.41
CA ALA A 246 -6.33 11.97 1.49
C ALA A 246 -7.29 11.50 0.39
N THR A 247 -6.92 10.43 -0.31
CA THR A 247 -7.71 9.86 -1.42
C THR A 247 -9.13 9.45 -1.01
N VAL A 248 -9.29 8.93 0.21
CA VAL A 248 -10.58 8.39 0.70
C VAL A 248 -11.45 9.48 1.31
N THR A 249 -10.92 10.24 2.28
CA THR A 249 -11.72 11.19 3.07
C THR A 249 -11.66 12.63 2.56
N GLY A 250 -10.74 12.96 1.64
CA GLY A 250 -10.48 14.34 1.22
C GLY A 250 -9.83 15.22 2.28
N ARG A 251 -9.44 14.66 3.44
CA ARG A 251 -8.83 15.43 4.55
C ARG A 251 -7.41 15.85 4.16
N LYS A 252 -7.04 17.07 4.52
CA LYS A 252 -5.67 17.58 4.34
C LYS A 252 -4.67 16.77 5.17
N ARG A 253 -3.48 16.54 4.60
CA ARG A 253 -2.36 15.85 5.27
C ARG A 253 -1.48 16.85 6.02
N ARG A 254 -1.06 16.44 7.21
CA ARG A 254 0.05 17.03 7.96
C ARG A 254 1.36 16.50 7.39
N VAL A 255 2.42 17.32 7.39
CA VAL A 255 3.67 17.05 6.67
C VAL A 255 4.86 17.26 7.58
N ALA A 256 5.85 16.38 7.51
CA ALA A 256 7.15 16.53 8.17
C ALA A 256 8.29 16.12 7.22
N SER A 257 9.51 16.56 7.50
CA SER A 257 10.70 16.09 6.78
C SER A 257 10.87 14.56 6.92
N PHE A 258 11.66 13.95 6.03
CA PHE A 258 11.96 12.51 6.14
C PHE A 258 12.56 12.17 7.52
N ASN A 259 11.98 11.20 8.22
CA ASN A 259 12.44 10.80 9.54
C ASN A 259 13.21 9.47 9.44
N VAL A 260 14.54 9.55 9.55
CA VAL A 260 15.46 8.40 9.46
C VAL A 260 15.28 7.43 10.63
N THR A 261 14.97 7.93 11.83
CA THR A 261 14.74 7.09 13.00
C THR A 261 13.52 6.21 12.81
N LEU A 262 12.40 6.81 12.39
CA LEU A 262 11.18 6.07 12.08
C LEU A 262 11.39 5.07 10.93
N ALA A 263 12.11 5.49 9.88
CA ALA A 263 12.40 4.61 8.75
C ALA A 263 13.23 3.38 9.15
N LYS A 264 14.24 3.54 10.01
CA LYS A 264 15.07 2.44 10.52
C LYS A 264 14.26 1.43 11.34
N GLU A 265 13.38 1.91 12.21
CA GLU A 265 12.51 1.06 13.01
C GLU A 265 11.56 0.27 12.10
N ALA A 266 10.90 0.95 11.16
CA ALA A 266 9.99 0.30 10.22
C ALA A 266 10.71 -0.74 9.36
N ILE A 267 11.92 -0.45 8.85
CA ILE A 267 12.77 -1.41 8.13
C ILE A 267 13.04 -2.64 8.99
N LYS A 268 13.48 -2.43 10.24
CA LYS A 268 13.85 -3.52 11.15
C LYS A 268 12.67 -4.43 11.45
N ILE A 269 11.51 -3.86 11.82
CA ILE A 269 10.33 -4.67 12.18
C ILE A 269 9.77 -5.42 10.97
N ASN A 270 9.79 -4.79 9.80
CA ASN A 270 9.35 -5.44 8.56
C ASN A 270 10.38 -6.41 7.97
N SER A 271 11.62 -6.45 8.48
CA SER A 271 12.74 -7.17 7.86
C SER A 271 12.89 -6.81 6.37
N ALA A 272 12.79 -5.52 6.06
CA ALA A 272 12.80 -5.04 4.69
C ALA A 272 14.11 -5.40 3.98
N THR A 273 14.01 -6.03 2.81
CA THR A 273 15.17 -6.41 2.00
C THR A 273 15.67 -5.25 1.14
N GLN A 274 14.78 -4.31 0.84
CA GLN A 274 15.07 -3.13 0.03
C GLN A 274 14.07 -2.00 0.29
N VAL A 275 14.46 -0.78 -0.09
CA VAL A 275 13.69 0.44 0.08
C VAL A 275 13.28 1.01 -1.27
N ALA A 276 12.01 1.43 -1.37
CA ALA A 276 11.51 2.28 -2.44
C ALA A 276 11.25 3.70 -1.90
N ILE A 277 11.81 4.73 -2.52
CA ILE A 277 11.50 6.13 -2.22
C ILE A 277 10.62 6.70 -3.32
N THR A 278 9.46 7.26 -2.98
CA THR A 278 8.58 7.95 -3.93
C THR A 278 8.61 9.47 -3.73
N ARG A 279 8.06 10.21 -4.71
CA ARG A 279 7.99 11.68 -4.70
C ARG A 279 9.36 12.34 -4.56
N LEU A 280 10.40 11.75 -5.15
CA LEU A 280 11.73 12.38 -5.16
C LEU A 280 11.69 13.73 -5.89
N ASP A 281 10.87 13.83 -6.93
CA ASP A 281 10.60 15.03 -7.71
C ASP A 281 9.95 16.17 -6.90
N THR A 282 9.24 15.84 -5.82
CA THR A 282 8.69 16.85 -4.92
C THR A 282 9.78 17.56 -4.12
N LEU A 283 10.80 16.81 -3.68
CA LEU A 283 11.95 17.38 -2.96
C LEU A 283 12.96 18.01 -3.95
N PHE A 284 13.17 17.37 -5.09
CA PHE A 284 14.09 17.81 -6.14
C PHE A 284 13.35 17.95 -7.46
N LYS A 285 12.80 19.14 -7.75
CA LYS A 285 11.98 19.38 -8.95
C LYS A 285 12.67 18.99 -10.27
N SER A 286 14.00 19.12 -10.32
CA SER A 286 14.84 18.71 -11.46
C SER A 286 14.92 17.20 -11.66
N ALA A 287 14.49 16.38 -10.69
CA ALA A 287 14.38 14.93 -10.83
C ALA A 287 13.13 14.48 -11.57
N TYR A 288 12.18 15.39 -11.88
CA TYR A 288 10.89 15.04 -12.50
C TYR A 288 11.05 14.23 -13.79
N LYS A 289 10.40 13.06 -13.86
CA LYS A 289 10.40 12.10 -14.97
C LYS A 289 11.77 11.52 -15.34
N ILE A 290 12.78 11.67 -14.50
CA ILE A 290 14.08 11.02 -14.72
C ILE A 290 13.95 9.52 -14.45
N ARG A 291 14.38 8.69 -15.41
CA ARG A 291 14.29 7.21 -15.35
C ARG A 291 15.65 6.52 -15.33
N GLU A 292 16.74 7.28 -15.41
CA GLU A 292 18.11 6.78 -15.35
C GLU A 292 18.86 7.47 -14.20
N TYR A 293 19.47 6.68 -13.31
CA TYR A 293 20.17 7.21 -12.14
C TYR A 293 21.26 8.22 -12.49
N LEU A 294 22.01 7.98 -13.56
CA LEU A 294 23.07 8.88 -14.02
C LEU A 294 22.57 10.28 -14.38
N LYS A 295 21.30 10.42 -14.78
CA LYS A 295 20.69 11.70 -15.14
C LYS A 295 20.13 12.46 -13.93
N LEU A 296 20.04 11.84 -12.75
CA LEU A 296 19.60 12.54 -11.55
C LEU A 296 20.53 13.72 -11.22
N PRO A 297 19.96 14.82 -10.69
CA PRO A 297 20.75 15.95 -10.24
C PRO A 297 21.63 15.55 -9.05
N GLN A 298 22.78 16.21 -8.91
CA GLN A 298 23.82 15.79 -7.96
C GLN A 298 23.34 15.86 -6.51
N GLU A 299 22.52 16.85 -6.17
CA GLU A 299 21.89 17.00 -4.86
C GLU A 299 20.95 15.85 -4.53
N ALA A 300 20.19 15.34 -5.51
CA ALA A 300 19.29 14.20 -5.29
C ALA A 300 20.08 12.90 -5.11
N LYS A 301 21.13 12.69 -5.90
CA LYS A 301 22.04 11.52 -5.75
C LYS A 301 22.66 11.51 -4.36
N LYS A 302 23.24 12.64 -3.95
CA LYS A 302 23.85 12.78 -2.62
C LYS A 302 22.84 12.51 -1.51
N TRP A 303 21.62 13.05 -1.62
CA TRP A 303 20.58 12.79 -0.63
C TRP A 303 20.20 11.30 -0.54
N VAL A 304 20.08 10.61 -1.68
CA VAL A 304 19.80 9.16 -1.72
C VAL A 304 20.96 8.36 -1.11
N GLU A 305 22.21 8.70 -1.45
CA GLU A 305 23.42 8.04 -0.92
C GLU A 305 23.57 8.24 0.59
N ASP A 306 23.41 9.47 1.07
CA ASP A 306 23.46 9.81 2.50
C ASP A 306 22.32 9.11 3.27
N LEU A 307 21.12 9.02 2.68
CA LEU A 307 19.99 8.33 3.28
C LEU A 307 20.24 6.81 3.35
N GLU A 308 20.70 6.19 2.26
CA GLU A 308 21.00 4.76 2.22
C GLU A 308 22.09 4.37 3.22
N ALA A 309 23.16 5.16 3.32
CA ALA A 309 24.22 4.98 4.30
C ALA A 309 23.68 5.02 5.74
N GLN A 310 22.71 5.88 6.01
CA GLN A 310 22.04 5.93 7.30
C GLN A 310 21.14 4.72 7.52
N LEU A 311 20.27 4.38 6.55
CA LEU A 311 19.28 3.28 6.66
C LEU A 311 19.93 1.88 6.70
N LYS A 312 21.14 1.73 6.15
CA LYS A 312 21.86 0.45 6.02
C LYS A 312 21.04 -0.63 5.30
N THR A 313 20.15 -0.20 4.41
CA THR A 313 19.27 -1.05 3.59
C THR A 313 19.25 -0.45 2.18
N PRO A 314 19.45 -1.23 1.11
CA PRO A 314 19.62 -0.69 -0.22
C PRO A 314 18.36 0.04 -0.71
N ILE A 315 18.52 1.27 -1.20
CA ILE A 315 17.45 2.00 -1.90
C ILE A 315 17.51 1.62 -3.36
N THR A 316 16.54 0.83 -3.80
CA THR A 316 16.55 0.19 -5.12
C THR A 316 15.55 0.81 -6.09
N LEU A 317 14.49 1.44 -5.59
CA LEU A 317 13.46 2.07 -6.43
C LEU A 317 13.32 3.54 -6.07
N LEU A 318 13.40 4.43 -7.07
CA LEU A 318 13.23 5.88 -6.90
C LEU A 318 12.13 6.39 -7.82
N GLY A 319 11.00 6.77 -7.23
CA GLY A 319 9.87 7.38 -7.92
C GLY A 319 10.13 8.87 -8.15
N THR A 320 10.13 9.26 -9.42
CA THR A 320 10.50 10.60 -9.90
C THR A 320 9.34 11.34 -10.56
N GLY A 321 8.10 10.92 -10.31
CA GLY A 321 6.92 11.52 -10.91
C GLY A 321 5.67 10.76 -10.54
N GLU A 322 4.58 11.00 -11.26
CA GLU A 322 3.29 10.37 -10.97
C GLU A 322 3.04 9.11 -11.80
N ASP A 323 3.49 9.07 -13.06
CA ASP A 323 3.30 7.90 -13.92
C ASP A 323 4.03 6.68 -13.33
N ALA A 324 3.45 5.49 -13.48
CA ALA A 324 4.02 4.24 -13.01
C ALA A 324 5.44 4.02 -13.55
N LEU A 325 5.74 4.47 -14.77
CA LEU A 325 7.05 4.34 -15.41
C LEU A 325 8.04 5.45 -15.05
N ASP A 326 7.62 6.49 -14.33
CA ASP A 326 8.53 7.53 -13.80
C ASP A 326 9.26 6.99 -12.56
N MET A 327 10.08 5.96 -12.78
CA MET A 327 10.78 5.18 -11.78
C MET A 327 12.20 4.89 -12.26
N ILE A 328 13.16 5.04 -11.36
CA ILE A 328 14.52 4.52 -11.53
C ILE A 328 14.58 3.20 -10.77
N ASP A 329 15.04 2.15 -11.43
CA ASP A 329 15.20 0.81 -10.85
C ASP A 329 16.68 0.43 -10.82
N LEU A 330 17.17 0.21 -9.60
CA LEU A 330 18.55 -0.11 -9.26
C LEU A 330 18.67 -1.53 -8.67
N ARG A 331 17.61 -2.35 -8.76
CA ARG A 331 17.62 -3.71 -8.18
C ARG A 331 18.71 -4.56 -8.79
N LYS A 332 18.95 -4.45 -10.09
CA LYS A 332 20.02 -5.18 -10.77
C LYS A 332 21.40 -4.77 -10.28
N GLU A 333 21.65 -3.47 -10.17
CA GLU A 333 22.93 -2.90 -9.76
C GLU A 333 23.24 -3.16 -8.29
N LYS A 334 22.21 -3.13 -7.41
CA LYS A 334 22.40 -3.22 -5.95
C LYS A 334 22.18 -4.62 -5.38
N MET A 335 21.34 -5.42 -6.01
CA MET A 335 20.96 -6.75 -5.51
C MET A 335 21.34 -7.89 -6.47
N GLY A 336 21.82 -7.58 -7.68
CA GLY A 336 22.20 -8.58 -8.68
C GLY A 336 21.03 -9.35 -9.28
N LYS A 337 19.81 -8.82 -9.16
CA LYS A 337 18.56 -9.46 -9.59
C LYS A 337 17.96 -8.84 -10.85
#